data_AF-A0AA88ZNW4-F1
#
_entry.id   AF-A0AA88ZNW4-F1
#
_cell.length_a   1.000
_cell.length_b   1.000
_cell.length_c   1.000
_cell.angle_alpha   90.00
_cell.angle_beta   90.00
_cell.angle_gamma   90.00
#
_symmetry.space_group_name_H-M   'P 1'
#
loop_
_entity.id
_entity.type
_entity.pdbx_description
1 polymer ?
#
loop_
_entity_poly.entity_id
_entity_poly.type
_entity_poly.pdbx_seq_one_letter_code
_entity_poly.pdbx_strand_id
1 'polypeptide(L)'
;MCKIKGQILATNQITSPITETQCIGYNYSNLSYGYKAVGRANGRKKWRTYHTKSKSADFFIKDATGQIKVNAKNISIQINVNRSEKKLSRTLVDVESLLLEDGTEYILIGTVNVDKNGDMEIVKEKEFIIMDEAFYRFVNVKIPSMKKK
;
A
#
# COMPACT_ATOMS: atom_id res chain seq x y z
N MET A 1 -9.68 14.92 -8.46
CA MET A 1 -8.52 14.20 -7.89
C MET A 1 -7.71 15.22 -7.10
N CYS A 2 -7.33 14.89 -5.87
CA CYS A 2 -6.54 15.72 -4.97
C CYS A 2 -5.21 15.04 -4.67
N LYS A 3 -4.19 15.84 -4.33
CA LYS A 3 -2.91 15.38 -3.82
C LYS A 3 -2.63 16.11 -2.52
N ILE A 4 -2.48 15.36 -1.43
CA ILE A 4 -2.21 15.90 -0.10
C ILE A 4 -0.92 15.28 0.40
N LYS A 5 -0.01 16.12 0.87
CA LYS A 5 1.16 15.68 1.65
C LYS A 5 0.88 16.03 3.10
N GLY A 6 0.86 15.05 3.98
CA GLY A 6 0.50 15.27 5.37
C GLY A 6 0.71 14.05 6.24
N GLN A 7 0.58 14.27 7.55
CA GLN A 7 0.65 13.22 8.56
C GLN A 7 -0.64 12.43 8.57
N ILE A 8 -0.53 11.10 8.60
CA ILE A 8 -1.69 10.24 8.78
C ILE A 8 -1.95 10.04 10.26
N LEU A 9 -3.21 10.14 10.66
CA LEU A 9 -3.66 9.98 12.04
C LEU A 9 -4.67 8.83 12.09
N ALA A 10 -4.36 7.80 12.87
CA ALA A 10 -5.21 6.65 13.05
C ALA A 10 -6.50 7.03 13.81
N THR A 11 -7.66 6.66 13.27
CA THR A 11 -8.92 6.70 14.03
C THR A 11 -9.10 5.42 14.82
N ASN A 12 -8.72 4.31 14.22
CA ASN A 12 -8.69 2.97 14.78
C ASN A 12 -7.45 2.26 14.25
N GLN A 13 -6.93 1.32 15.03
CA GLN A 13 -5.82 0.47 14.61
C GLN A 13 -6.32 -0.96 14.37
N ILE A 14 -5.63 -1.66 13.48
CA ILE A 14 -5.81 -3.08 13.20
C ILE A 14 -4.49 -3.81 13.47
N THR A 15 -4.60 -5.05 13.90
CA THR A 15 -3.44 -5.93 14.13
C THR A 15 -3.03 -6.61 12.83
N SER A 16 -1.75 -6.53 12.47
CA SER A 16 -1.20 -7.27 11.31
C SER A 16 -1.09 -8.78 11.59
N PRO A 17 -1.23 -9.65 10.57
CA PRO A 17 -1.32 -11.10 10.78
C PRO A 17 0.00 -11.84 11.09
N ILE A 18 1.17 -11.30 10.75
CA ILE A 18 2.48 -11.96 10.99
C ILE A 18 3.20 -11.35 12.20
N THR A 19 3.38 -10.04 12.24
CA THR A 19 4.11 -9.35 13.32
C THR A 19 3.24 -8.95 14.50
N GLU A 20 1.92 -9.07 14.36
CA GLU A 20 0.94 -8.66 15.39
C GLU A 20 1.06 -7.17 15.77
N THR A 21 1.57 -6.36 14.85
CA THR A 21 1.79 -4.92 15.06
C THR A 21 0.48 -4.15 14.86
N GLN A 22 0.19 -3.20 15.74
CA GLN A 22 -0.91 -2.26 15.56
C GLN A 22 -0.58 -1.28 14.43
N CYS A 23 -1.49 -1.13 13.48
CA CYS A 23 -1.31 -0.25 12.32
C CYS A 23 -2.65 0.23 11.77
N ILE A 24 -2.60 1.21 10.88
CA ILE A 24 -3.81 1.67 10.17
C ILE A 24 -4.14 0.71 9.02
N GLY A 25 -3.15 0.06 8.43
CA GLY A 25 -3.32 -0.85 7.31
C GLY A 25 -2.15 -1.79 7.09
N TYR A 26 -2.43 -2.93 6.44
CA TYR A 26 -1.43 -3.91 6.01
C TYR A 26 -1.77 -4.50 4.64
N ASN A 27 -0.74 -4.96 3.95
CA ASN A 27 -0.86 -5.87 2.80
C ASN A 27 -0.25 -7.22 3.19
N TYR A 28 -1.01 -8.29 3.01
CA TYR A 28 -0.64 -9.66 3.30
C TYR A 28 -0.72 -10.51 2.04
N SER A 29 0.30 -11.30 1.78
CA SER A 29 0.38 -12.16 0.59
C SER A 29 0.94 -13.53 0.95
N ASN A 30 0.35 -14.57 0.35
CA ASN A 30 0.89 -15.93 0.42
C ASN A 30 1.63 -16.25 -0.87
N LEU A 31 2.87 -16.69 -0.72
CA LEU A 31 3.78 -16.98 -1.82
C LEU A 31 4.07 -18.47 -1.85
N SER A 32 4.05 -19.04 -3.05
CA SER A 32 4.48 -20.41 -3.31
C SER A 32 5.70 -20.44 -4.23
N TYR A 33 6.66 -21.31 -3.92
CA TYR A 33 7.83 -21.56 -4.74
C TYR A 33 7.58 -22.75 -5.65
N GLY A 34 7.59 -22.51 -6.96
CA GLY A 34 7.31 -23.56 -7.92
C GLY A 34 7.78 -23.25 -9.33
N TYR A 35 7.60 -24.21 -10.22
CA TYR A 35 7.96 -24.10 -11.63
C TYR A 35 6.96 -23.23 -12.38
N LYS A 36 7.45 -22.34 -13.26
CA LYS A 36 6.62 -21.75 -14.33
C LYS A 36 6.99 -22.38 -15.66
N ALA A 37 6.15 -23.31 -16.12
CA ALA A 37 6.18 -23.71 -17.51
C ALA A 37 5.91 -22.47 -18.37
N VAL A 38 6.89 -22.10 -19.21
CA VAL A 38 6.73 -21.11 -20.27
C VAL A 38 7.00 -21.88 -21.55
N GLY A 39 5.93 -22.47 -22.11
CA GLY A 39 6.04 -23.35 -23.29
C GLY A 39 6.79 -24.67 -23.02
N ARG A 40 7.50 -25.16 -24.03
CA ARG A 40 8.24 -26.45 -24.02
C ARG A 40 9.54 -26.45 -23.20
N ALA A 41 9.91 -25.32 -22.58
CA ALA A 41 11.14 -25.23 -21.79
C ALA A 41 10.86 -25.58 -20.31
N ASN A 42 11.77 -26.37 -19.71
CA ASN A 42 11.78 -26.62 -18.27
C ASN A 42 11.71 -25.29 -17.52
N GLY A 43 10.61 -25.08 -16.79
CA GLY A 43 10.30 -23.80 -16.18
C GLY A 43 11.38 -23.34 -15.19
N ARG A 44 11.61 -22.03 -15.10
CA ARG A 44 12.41 -21.47 -14.00
C ARG A 44 11.61 -21.51 -12.70
N LYS A 45 12.24 -21.94 -11.62
CA LYS A 45 11.65 -21.86 -10.27
C LYS A 45 11.57 -20.39 -9.88
N LYS A 46 10.41 -19.98 -9.35
CA LYS A 46 10.24 -18.64 -8.79
C LYS A 46 9.13 -18.63 -7.75
N TRP A 47 9.25 -17.69 -6.82
CA TRP A 47 8.16 -17.35 -5.92
C TRP A 47 7.00 -16.74 -6.71
N ARG A 48 5.79 -17.09 -6.31
CA ARG A 48 4.56 -16.56 -6.89
C ARG A 48 3.55 -16.27 -5.80
N THR A 49 3.00 -15.07 -5.82
CA THR A 49 1.82 -14.75 -5.04
C THR A 49 0.63 -15.51 -5.60
N TYR A 50 -0.04 -16.31 -4.76
CA TYR A 50 -1.28 -17.00 -5.12
C TYR A 50 -2.48 -16.47 -4.34
N HIS A 51 -2.24 -15.72 -3.28
CA HIS A 51 -3.28 -15.01 -2.53
C HIS A 51 -2.73 -13.69 -2.00
N THR A 52 -3.55 -12.65 -2.05
CA THR A 52 -3.26 -11.34 -1.48
C THR A 52 -4.51 -10.81 -0.79
N LYS A 53 -4.32 -10.22 0.38
CA LYS A 53 -5.34 -9.55 1.16
C LYS A 53 -4.77 -8.25 1.68
N SER A 54 -5.50 -7.17 1.46
CA SER A 54 -5.21 -5.87 2.09
C SER A 54 -6.35 -5.50 3.02
N LYS A 55 -6.01 -4.94 4.18
CA LYS A 55 -6.98 -4.39 5.12
C LYS A 55 -6.48 -3.04 5.59
N SER A 56 -7.41 -2.09 5.69
CA SER A 56 -7.12 -0.74 6.20
C SER A 56 -8.33 -0.23 6.96
N ALA A 57 -8.07 0.47 8.06
CA ALA A 57 -9.06 1.26 8.78
C ALA A 57 -9.11 2.67 8.23
N ASP A 58 -10.24 3.34 8.37
CA ASP A 58 -10.36 4.77 8.08
C ASP A 58 -9.41 5.58 8.96
N PHE A 59 -8.87 6.66 8.41
CA PHE A 59 -7.89 7.53 9.07
C PHE A 59 -8.10 8.98 8.66
N PHE A 60 -7.39 9.90 9.30
CA PHE A 60 -7.31 11.29 8.86
C PHE A 60 -5.96 11.56 8.23
N ILE A 61 -5.92 12.45 7.25
CA ILE A 61 -4.68 13.08 6.82
C ILE A 61 -4.71 14.54 7.24
N LYS A 62 -3.64 14.98 7.91
CA LYS A 62 -3.49 16.32 8.46
C LYS A 62 -2.31 17.04 7.80
N ASP A 63 -2.57 18.27 7.37
CA ASP A 63 -1.54 19.21 6.92
C ASP A 63 -1.64 20.53 7.72
N ALA A 64 -0.96 21.58 7.24
CA ALA A 64 -0.97 22.89 7.89
C ALA A 64 -2.34 23.60 7.83
N THR A 65 -3.22 23.20 6.92
CA THR A 65 -4.53 23.84 6.67
C THR A 65 -5.66 23.18 7.44
N GLY A 66 -5.47 21.93 7.87
CA GLY A 66 -6.46 21.20 8.64
C GLY A 66 -6.30 19.70 8.49
N GLN A 67 -7.38 18.97 8.70
CA GLN A 67 -7.43 17.53 8.50
C GLN A 67 -8.68 17.14 7.70
N ILE A 68 -8.57 16.09 6.90
CA ILE A 68 -9.68 15.52 6.14
C ILE A 68 -9.75 14.03 6.38
N LYS A 69 -10.98 13.51 6.48
CA LYS A 69 -11.23 12.08 6.64
C LYS A 69 -10.85 11.34 5.36
N VAL A 70 -10.25 10.17 5.54
CA VAL A 70 -9.93 9.25 4.46
C VAL A 70 -10.71 7.96 4.68
N ASN A 71 -11.57 7.65 3.71
CA ASN A 71 -12.29 6.39 3.65
C ASN A 71 -11.35 5.33 3.05
N ALA A 72 -10.91 4.40 3.90
CA ALA A 72 -9.86 3.47 3.52
C ALA A 72 -10.36 2.20 2.82
N LYS A 73 -11.66 2.13 2.52
CA LYS A 73 -12.28 0.99 1.88
C LYS A 73 -11.66 0.74 0.51
N ASN A 74 -11.14 -0.47 0.33
CA ASN A 74 -10.51 -0.95 -0.91
C ASN A 74 -9.28 -0.14 -1.39
N ILE A 75 -8.64 0.67 -0.54
CA ILE A 75 -7.41 1.38 -0.91
C ILE A 75 -6.37 0.37 -1.46
N SER A 76 -5.79 0.70 -2.61
CA SER A 76 -4.61 0.01 -3.12
C SER A 76 -3.38 0.70 -2.57
N ILE A 77 -2.63 0.02 -1.72
CA ILE A 77 -1.48 0.66 -1.06
C ILE A 77 -0.20 0.15 -1.68
N GLN A 78 0.58 1.09 -2.23
CA GLN A 78 1.76 0.81 -3.02
C GLN A 78 3.05 1.16 -2.26
N ILE A 79 3.10 0.75 -0.98
CA ILE A 79 4.27 0.95 -0.12
C ILE A 79 4.70 -0.43 0.38
N ASN A 80 5.95 -0.81 0.08
CA ASN A 80 6.56 -2.05 0.55
C ASN A 80 7.61 -1.73 1.64
N VAL A 81 7.17 -1.08 2.72
CA VAL A 81 8.00 -0.85 3.90
C VAL A 81 7.71 -1.89 4.97
N ASN A 82 8.65 -2.05 5.91
CA ASN A 82 8.48 -2.91 7.10
C ASN A 82 8.03 -4.34 6.75
N ARG A 83 8.66 -4.88 5.70
CA ARG A 83 8.34 -6.19 5.15
C ARG A 83 8.78 -7.28 6.12
N SER A 84 7.84 -8.11 6.52
CA SER A 84 8.06 -9.28 7.36
C SER A 84 7.67 -10.55 6.62
N GLU A 85 8.36 -11.65 6.94
CA GLU A 85 8.10 -12.96 6.34
C GLU A 85 7.92 -14.03 7.41
N LYS A 86 7.00 -14.97 7.15
CA LYS A 86 6.86 -16.19 7.93
C LYS A 86 6.99 -17.39 6.99
N LYS A 87 8.05 -18.18 7.17
CA LYS A 87 8.24 -19.42 6.41
C LYS A 87 7.31 -20.50 6.96
N LEU A 88 6.39 -20.99 6.13
CA LEU A 88 5.51 -22.11 6.47
C LEU A 88 6.13 -23.46 6.05
N SER A 89 6.86 -23.46 4.93
CA SER A 89 7.59 -24.64 4.43
C SER A 89 8.74 -24.22 3.52
N ARG A 90 9.43 -25.19 2.91
CA ARG A 90 10.44 -24.93 1.86
C ARG A 90 9.86 -24.25 0.62
N THR A 91 8.56 -24.33 0.41
CA THR A 91 7.87 -23.83 -0.79
C THR A 91 6.75 -22.87 -0.49
N LEU A 92 6.49 -22.54 0.79
CA LEU A 92 5.41 -21.64 1.19
C LEU A 92 5.93 -20.58 2.17
N VAL A 93 5.65 -19.32 1.86
CA VAL A 93 6.03 -18.16 2.66
C VAL A 93 4.87 -17.19 2.71
N ASP A 94 4.54 -16.75 3.91
CA ASP A 94 3.65 -15.62 4.12
C ASP A 94 4.51 -14.36 4.18
N VAL A 95 4.04 -13.31 3.51
CA VAL A 95 4.69 -12.01 3.47
C VAL A 95 3.67 -10.98 3.91
N GLU A 96 4.04 -10.12 4.84
CA GLU A 96 3.29 -8.92 5.11
C GLU A 96 4.17 -7.68 4.96
N SER A 97 3.54 -6.59 4.59
CA SER A 97 4.13 -5.25 4.66
C SER A 97 3.24 -4.42 5.58
N LEU A 98 3.85 -3.84 6.61
CA LEU A 98 3.21 -2.82 7.45
C LEU A 98 3.20 -1.50 6.71
N LEU A 99 2.08 -0.81 6.76
CA LEU A 99 1.76 -0.07 5.56
C LEU A 99 1.25 1.35 5.79
N LEU A 100 0.91 1.75 7.02
CA LEU A 100 0.86 3.16 7.41
C LEU A 100 1.14 3.23 8.90
N GLU A 101 2.29 3.82 9.27
CA GLU A 101 2.61 4.11 10.66
C GLU A 101 1.89 5.38 11.08
N ASP A 102 1.26 5.33 12.26
CA ASP A 102 0.52 6.46 12.81
C ASP A 102 1.46 7.65 13.07
N GLY A 103 1.00 8.86 12.74
CA GLY A 103 1.81 10.08 12.82
C GLY A 103 2.86 10.26 11.71
N THR A 104 2.99 9.30 10.79
CA THR A 104 3.98 9.39 9.70
C THR A 104 3.46 10.21 8.52
N GLU A 105 4.35 10.98 7.90
CA GLU A 105 4.03 11.81 6.74
C GLU A 105 4.06 10.99 5.44
N TYR A 106 2.97 11.09 4.67
CA TYR A 106 2.83 10.45 3.37
C TYR A 106 2.23 11.40 2.34
N ILE A 107 2.36 11.02 1.07
CA ILE A 107 1.67 11.64 -0.05
C ILE A 107 0.48 10.76 -0.43
N LEU A 108 -0.71 11.35 -0.37
CA LEU A 108 -1.97 10.71 -0.70
C LEU A 108 -2.55 11.34 -1.96
N ILE A 109 -2.96 10.49 -2.91
CA ILE A 109 -3.68 10.87 -4.12
C ILE A 109 -5.02 10.15 -4.13
N GLY A 110 -6.12 10.89 -4.26
CA GLY A 110 -7.48 10.32 -4.24
C GLY A 110 -8.55 11.27 -4.78
N THR A 111 -9.82 10.89 -4.69
CA THR A 111 -10.95 11.76 -5.05
C THR A 111 -11.58 12.31 -3.79
N VAL A 112 -11.81 13.63 -3.74
CA VAL A 112 -12.63 14.25 -2.69
C VAL A 112 -14.09 14.01 -3.04
N ASN A 113 -14.82 13.43 -2.09
CA ASN A 113 -16.27 13.32 -2.12
C ASN A 113 -16.85 14.28 -1.08
N VAL A 114 -17.96 14.93 -1.43
CA VAL A 114 -18.69 15.81 -0.52
C VAL A 114 -20.06 15.17 -0.29
N ASP A 115 -20.41 14.94 0.96
CA ASP A 115 -21.70 14.35 1.29
C ASP A 115 -22.83 15.40 1.24
N LYS A 116 -24.06 14.96 1.55
CA LYS A 116 -25.24 15.84 1.53
C LYS A 116 -25.25 16.89 2.65
N ASN A 117 -24.45 16.69 3.69
CA ASN A 117 -24.32 17.59 4.83
C ASN A 117 -23.17 18.60 4.63
N GLY A 118 -22.38 18.44 3.57
CA GLY A 118 -21.20 19.28 3.28
C GLY A 118 -19.90 18.72 3.86
N ASP A 119 -19.93 17.54 4.48
CA ASP A 119 -18.73 16.88 5.00
C ASP A 119 -17.89 16.33 3.84
N MET A 120 -16.59 16.53 3.93
CA MET A 120 -15.64 16.10 2.91
C MET A 120 -14.85 14.88 3.36
N GLU A 121 -14.75 13.88 2.48
CA GLU A 121 -13.88 12.73 2.68
C GLU A 121 -13.13 12.37 1.39
N ILE A 122 -11.97 11.75 1.53
CA ILE A 122 -11.23 11.21 0.39
C ILE A 122 -11.63 9.75 0.21
N VAL A 123 -12.08 9.40 -0.99
CA VAL A 123 -12.57 8.07 -1.36
C VAL A 123 -11.81 7.51 -2.55
N LYS A 124 -11.82 6.18 -2.66
CA LYS A 124 -11.36 5.48 -3.86
C LYS A 124 -12.48 5.43 -4.90
N GLU A 125 -12.41 6.29 -5.90
CA GLU A 125 -13.30 6.24 -7.06
C GLU A 125 -12.59 5.63 -8.29
N LYS A 126 -11.46 6.21 -8.70
CA LYS A 126 -10.63 5.71 -9.81
C LYS A 126 -9.28 5.21 -9.31
N GLU A 127 -8.48 6.14 -8.79
CA GLU A 127 -7.19 5.86 -8.18
C GLU A 127 -7.19 6.33 -6.75
N PHE A 128 -6.61 5.50 -5.89
CA PHE A 128 -6.28 5.86 -4.53
C PHE A 128 -4.90 5.30 -4.25
N ILE A 129 -3.94 6.19 -4.04
CA ILE A 129 -2.54 5.83 -3.85
C ILE A 129 -2.00 6.57 -2.64
N ILE A 130 -1.31 5.83 -1.77
CA ILE A 130 -0.51 6.40 -0.69
C ILE A 130 0.93 5.98 -0.95
N MET A 131 1.86 6.93 -0.81
CA MET A 131 3.28 6.69 -0.99
C MET A 131 4.13 7.54 -0.06
N ASP A 132 5.31 7.05 0.28
CA ASP A 132 6.33 7.88 0.90
C ASP A 132 6.97 8.83 -0.13
N GLU A 133 7.70 9.82 0.38
CA GLU A 133 8.33 10.84 -0.45
C GLU A 133 9.42 10.28 -1.38
N ALA A 134 10.15 9.24 -0.96
CA ALA A 134 11.20 8.64 -1.76
C ALA A 134 10.62 7.93 -2.99
N PHE A 135 9.55 7.16 -2.80
CA PHE A 135 8.83 6.50 -3.89
C PHE A 135 8.16 7.52 -4.82
N TYR A 136 7.53 8.57 -4.29
CA TYR A 136 6.96 9.65 -5.10
C TYR A 136 8.01 10.29 -6.01
N ARG A 137 9.19 10.58 -5.48
CA ARG A 137 10.31 11.13 -6.26
C ARG A 137 10.77 10.13 -7.31
N PHE A 138 10.94 8.85 -6.97
CA PHE A 138 11.35 7.82 -7.92
C PHE A 138 10.41 7.71 -9.13
N VAL A 139 9.09 7.68 -8.89
CA VAL A 139 8.09 7.53 -9.96
C VAL A 139 7.94 8.81 -10.80
N ASN A 140 8.18 10.00 -10.22
CA ASN A 140 8.00 11.28 -10.91
C ASN A 140 9.30 11.91 -11.44
N VAL A 141 10.46 11.30 -11.24
CA VAL A 141 11.69 11.72 -11.91
C VAL A 141 11.62 11.28 -13.37
N LYS A 142 11.79 12.23 -14.31
CA LYS A 142 12.08 11.91 -15.71
C LYS A 142 13.41 11.16 -15.76
N ILE A 143 13.37 9.83 -15.83
CA ILE A 143 14.55 9.01 -16.06
C ILE A 143 15.09 9.42 -17.45
N PRO A 144 16.31 9.98 -17.56
CA PRO A 144 16.91 10.24 -18.85
C PRO A 144 16.96 8.92 -19.61
N SER A 145 16.40 8.88 -20.81
CA SER A 145 16.47 7.69 -21.65
C SER A 145 17.95 7.37 -21.87
N MET A 146 18.41 6.24 -21.34
CA MET A 146 19.71 5.72 -21.73
C MET A 146 19.63 5.46 -23.23
N LYS A 147 20.28 6.32 -24.02
CA LYS A 147 20.54 6.02 -25.43
C LYS A 147 21.29 4.68 -25.44
N LYS A 148 20.65 3.65 -26.01
CA LYS A 148 21.34 2.40 -26.33
C LYS A 148 22.55 2.79 -27.20
N LYS A 149 23.75 2.47 -26.71
CA LYS A 149 24.94 2.42 -27.56
C LYS A 149 24.89 1.14 -28.40
#